data_AF-A0A5K1BPY2-F1
#
_entry.id   AF-A0A5K1BPY2-F1
#
_cell.length_a   1.000
_cell.length_b   1.000
_cell.length_c   1.000
_cell.angle_alpha   90.00
_cell.angle_beta   90.00
_cell.angle_gamma   90.00
#
_symmetry.space_group_name_H-M   'P 1'
#
loop_
_entity.id
_entity.type
_entity.pdbx_description
1 polymer ?
#
loop_
_entity_poly.entity_id
_entity_poly.type
_entity_poly.pdbx_seq_one_letter_code
_entity_poly.pdbx_strand_id
1 'polypeptide(L)' 'VPKEVLIDRSVGRRMDPTTGKIYHLKYFPPETMEISSRLITRPDDMEEK' A
#
# COMPACT_ATOMS: atom_id res chain seq x y z
N VAL A 1 19.32 -3.49 2.11
CA VAL A 1 18.06 -4.23 1.86
C VAL A 1 18.03 -4.57 0.37
N PRO A 2 17.73 -5.82 -0.04
CA PRO A 2 17.69 -6.19 -1.46
C PRO A 2 16.68 -5.32 -2.22
N LYS A 3 16.98 -4.96 -3.47
CA LYS A 3 16.11 -4.11 -4.29
C LYS A 3 14.73 -4.72 -4.49
N GLU A 4 14.67 -6.03 -4.69
CA GLU A 4 13.43 -6.80 -4.86
C GLU A 4 12.50 -6.67 -3.64
N VAL A 5 13.08 -6.65 -2.43
CA VAL A 5 12.32 -6.47 -1.18
C VAL A 5 11.80 -5.04 -1.03
N LEU A 6 12.53 -4.05 -1.55
CA LEU A 6 12.08 -2.65 -1.55
C LEU A 6 10.91 -2.44 -2.52
N ILE A 7 10.91 -3.15 -3.66
CA ILE A 7 9.82 -3.14 -4.63
C ILE A 7 8.59 -3.81 -4.02
N ASP A 8 8.71 -5.02 -3.46
CA ASP A 8 7.60 -5.74 -2.80
C ASP A 8 6.91 -4.90 -1.71
N ARG A 9 7.70 -4.17 -0.91
CA ARG A 9 7.18 -3.23 0.10
C ARG A 9 6.49 -2.00 -0.48
N SER A 10 6.95 -1.51 -1.63
CA SER A 10 6.39 -0.33 -2.28
C SER A 10 5.06 -0.70 -2.94
N VAL A 11 5.02 -1.78 -3.71
CA VAL A 11 3.79 -2.27 -4.38
C VAL A 11 2.72 -2.74 -3.39
N GLY A 12 3.13 -3.20 -2.20
CA GLY A 12 2.22 -3.60 -1.12
C GLY A 12 1.64 -2.46 -0.29
N ARG A 13 2.14 -1.23 -0.47
CA ARG A 13 1.73 -0.04 0.28
C ARG A 13 0.44 0.53 -0.29
N ARG A 14 -0.48 0.88 0.62
CA ARG A 14 -1.76 1.52 0.31
C ARG A 14 -1.94 2.72 1.24
N MET A 15 -2.57 3.77 0.74
CA MET A 15 -2.85 4.97 1.52
C MET A 15 -4.34 5.17 1.63
N ASP A 16 -4.81 5.49 2.82
CA ASP A 16 -6.19 5.89 3.05
C ASP A 16 -6.33 7.40 2.79
N PRO A 17 -7.13 7.85 1.80
CA PRO A 17 -7.24 9.27 1.45
C PRO A 17 -8.06 10.07 2.46
N THR A 18 -8.86 9.41 3.29
CA THR A 18 -9.73 10.04 4.28
C THR A 18 -8.97 10.37 5.57
N THR A 19 -8.11 9.47 6.02
CA THR A 19 -7.37 9.56 7.29
C THR A 19 -5.89 9.87 7.11
N GLY A 20 -5.35 9.71 5.90
CA GLY A 20 -3.92 9.86 5.61
C GLY A 20 -3.06 8.72 6.16
N LYS A 21 -3.66 7.66 6.71
CA LYS A 21 -2.93 6.51 7.24
C LYS A 21 -2.41 5.63 6.10
N ILE A 22 -1.23 5.09 6.31
CA ILE A 22 -0.59 4.16 5.37
C ILE A 22 -0.77 2.74 5.89
N TYR A 23 -1.23 1.86 5.01
CA TYR A 23 -1.45 0.45 5.26
C TYR A 23 -0.59 -0.41 4.34
N HIS A 24 -0.32 -1.64 4.76
CA HIS A 24 0.43 -2.61 3.98
C HIS A 24 -0.27 -3.96 4.03
N LEU A 25 -0.70 -4.50 2.89
CA LEU A 25 -1.55 -5.70 2.84
C LEU A 25 -0.99 -6.91 3.62
N LYS A 26 0.34 -7.10 3.59
CA LYS A 26 1.04 -8.20 4.29
C LYS A 26 1.46 -7.92 5.74
N TYR A 27 2.00 -6.72 6.03
CA TYR A 27 2.60 -6.40 7.34
C TYR A 27 1.71 -5.56 8.25
N PHE A 28 0.81 -4.78 7.66
CA PHE A 28 -0.09 -3.88 8.37
C PHE A 28 -1.43 -3.80 7.63
N PRO A 29 -2.21 -4.91 7.61
CA PRO A 29 -3.46 -4.95 6.88
C PRO A 29 -4.45 -3.93 7.44
N PRO A 30 -5.37 -3.42 6.60
CA PRO A 30 -6.44 -2.55 7.09
C PRO A 30 -7.34 -3.31 8.07
N GLU A 31 -7.65 -2.69 9.20
CA GLU A 31 -8.48 -3.29 10.27
C GLU A 31 -9.95 -3.40 9.87
N THR A 32 -10.40 -2.63 8.89
CA THR A 32 -11.81 -2.60 8.46
C THR A 32 -11.95 -2.69 6.94
N MET A 33 -13.05 -3.34 6.53
CA MET A 33 -13.40 -3.52 5.12
C MET A 33 -13.64 -2.18 4.42
N GLU A 34 -14.18 -1.19 5.15
CA GLU A 34 -14.36 0.18 4.63
C GLU A 34 -13.02 0.85 4.28
N ILE A 35 -12.01 0.73 5.16
CA ILE A 35 -10.64 1.18 4.85
C ILE A 35 -10.15 0.45 3.60
N SER A 36 -10.24 -0.88 3.57
CA SER A 36 -9.73 -1.68 2.44
C SER A 36 -10.32 -1.27 1.09
N SER A 37 -11.59 -0.87 1.04
CA SER A 37 -12.27 -0.43 -0.18
C SER A 37 -11.91 0.99 -0.62
N ARG A 38 -11.51 1.88 0.31
CA ARG A 38 -11.09 3.25 -0.01
C ARG A 38 -9.58 3.42 -0.13
N LEU A 39 -8.81 2.38 0.18
CA LEU A 39 -7.36 2.36 0.02
C LEU A 39 -6.98 2.64 -1.43
N ILE A 40 -6.17 3.68 -1.63
CA ILE A 40 -5.60 4.01 -2.93
C ILE A 40 -4.14 3.58 -3.01
N THR A 41 -3.76 3.08 -4.17
CA THR A 41 -2.35 2.86 -4.53
C THR A 41 -1.86 4.11 -5.24
N ARG A 42 -0.68 4.60 -4.88
CA ARG A 42 -0.10 5.72 -5.63
C ARG A 42 0.30 5.26 -7.03
N PRO A 43 0.14 6.10 -8.06
CA PRO A 43 0.58 5.76 -9.40
C PRO A 43 2.10 5.51 -9.47
N ASP A 44 2.90 6.17 -8.62
CA ASP A 44 4.33 5.89 -8.42
C ASP A 44 4.65 4.47 -7.90
N ASP A 45 3.71 3.81 -7.22
CA ASP A 45 3.89 2.45 -6.68
C ASP A 45 3.42 1.38 -7.70
N MET A 46 3.04 1.75 -8.93
CA MET A 46 2.82 0.82 -10.03
C MET A 46 4.13 0.58 -10.78
N GLU A 47 4.48 -0.69 -10.94
CA GLU A 47 5.64 -1.14 -11.72
C GLU A 47 5.57 -0.53 -13.12
N GLU A 48 6.49 0.40 -13.41
CA GLU A 48 6.68 0.92 -14.77
C GLU A 48 7.12 -0.27 -15.63
N LYS A 49 6.25 -0.65 -16.56
CA LYS A 49 6.30 -1.89 -17.33
C LYS A 49 7.44 -1.91 -18.34
#